data_AF-A0A0Q8XS89-F1
#
_entry.id   AF-A0A0Q8XS89-F1
#
_cell.length_a   1.000
_cell.length_b   1.000
_cell.length_c   1.000
_cell.angle_alpha   90.00
_cell.angle_beta   90.00
_cell.angle_gamma   90.00
#
_symmetry.space_group_name_H-M   'P 1'
#
loop_
_entity.id
_entity.type
_entity.pdbx_description
1 polymer ?
#
loop_
_entity_poly.entity_id
_entity_poly.type
_entity_poly.pdbx_seq_one_letter_code
_entity_poly.pdbx_strand_id
1 'polypeptide(L)'
;MVAPAAAAAVVWGVRAYRAYAAYETAQTAIETAETLAHIAQRKKEVETVLKDIIRGMKEEIDVKSSTFVRTGGNVTISRGRNENVTYRHYIERKIPFRPVISTACQWALKSPITVPRRIRKKIPGDVIETTVDITLKQTTASLVFEAVDDLLGWQSPLKAEPNYDGKTYAAMLGQPSTRPKRISEYFPFWPRPRGSLAPDLVIVEYRQQPFEVSNVFAAVEIKFPNDWVKGKQMDDYVRLMNRDKNKVALVRVPEDCTGYKPGQAGHDKGSSGRRR
;
A
#
# COMPACT_ATOMS: atom_id res chain seq x y z
N MET A 1 -3.75 25.26 19.78
CA MET A 1 -2.66 24.85 18.86
C MET A 1 -3.16 23.70 17.99
N VAL A 2 -3.52 23.96 16.73
CA VAL A 2 -4.14 22.97 15.83
C VAL A 2 -3.04 22.17 15.10
N ALA A 3 -2.73 21.02 15.70
CA ALA A 3 -2.32 19.73 15.13
C ALA A 3 -1.21 19.63 14.03
N PRO A 4 -0.06 18.98 14.36
CA PRO A 4 0.95 18.48 13.41
C PRO A 4 0.39 17.49 12.35
N ALA A 5 -0.77 16.89 12.60
CA ALA A 5 -1.40 15.91 11.71
C ALA A 5 -1.90 16.53 10.39
N ALA A 6 -2.28 17.81 10.38
CA ALA A 6 -2.69 18.52 9.17
C ALA A 6 -1.47 18.86 8.28
N ALA A 7 -0.31 19.15 8.89
CA ALA A 7 0.93 19.40 8.16
C ALA A 7 1.47 18.14 7.47
N ALA A 8 1.39 16.98 8.14
CA ALA A 8 1.79 15.70 7.56
C ALA A 8 0.92 15.31 6.34
N ALA A 9 -0.41 15.44 6.42
CA ALA A 9 -1.30 15.17 5.28
C ALA A 9 -0.98 16.06 4.05
N VAL A 10 -0.60 17.32 4.29
CA VAL A 10 -0.17 18.27 3.24
C VAL A 10 1.17 17.87 2.62
N VAL A 11 2.14 17.40 3.40
CA VAL A 11 3.45 16.90 2.93
C VAL A 11 3.30 15.62 2.09
N TRP A 12 2.32 14.77 2.39
CA TRP A 12 2.04 13.53 1.65
C TRP A 12 1.22 13.73 0.39
N GLY A 13 0.24 14.64 0.40
CA GLY A 13 -0.35 15.15 -0.83
C GLY A 13 0.73 15.69 -1.77
N VAL A 14 1.76 16.36 -1.23
CA VAL A 14 2.94 16.84 -1.96
C VAL A 14 3.87 15.71 -2.43
N ARG A 15 4.02 14.58 -1.71
CA ARG A 15 4.83 13.42 -2.16
C ARG A 15 4.12 12.57 -3.22
N ALA A 16 2.84 12.26 -3.02
CA ALA A 16 2.01 11.64 -4.05
C ALA A 16 1.97 12.53 -5.31
N TYR A 17 1.92 13.85 -5.12
CA TYR A 17 2.05 14.83 -6.17
C TYR A 17 3.45 14.91 -6.79
N ARG A 18 4.55 14.83 -6.02
CA ARG A 18 5.92 14.81 -6.58
C ARG A 18 6.18 13.52 -7.36
N ALA A 19 5.63 12.39 -6.94
CA ALA A 19 5.63 11.16 -7.72
C ALA A 19 4.84 11.34 -9.03
N TYR A 20 3.74 12.11 -9.01
CA TYR A 20 2.97 12.49 -10.19
C TYR A 20 3.70 13.54 -11.08
N ALA A 21 4.31 14.59 -10.51
CA ALA A 21 4.98 15.68 -11.23
C ALA A 21 6.38 15.30 -11.75
N ALA A 22 7.10 14.42 -11.05
CA ALA A 22 8.33 13.82 -11.58
C ALA A 22 8.03 12.84 -12.72
N TYR A 23 6.84 12.21 -12.70
CA TYR A 23 6.33 11.48 -13.84
C TYR A 23 5.96 12.41 -15.02
N GLU A 24 5.49 13.63 -14.74
CA GLU A 24 5.25 14.69 -15.75
C GLU A 24 6.52 15.28 -16.38
N THR A 25 7.74 14.94 -15.95
CA THR A 25 8.98 15.39 -16.66
C THR A 25 9.13 14.83 -18.09
N ALA A 26 8.14 14.06 -18.56
CA ALA A 26 7.97 13.68 -19.96
C ALA A 26 7.10 14.65 -20.79
N GLN A 27 6.54 15.73 -20.24
CA GLN A 27 5.58 16.62 -20.90
C GLN A 27 5.78 18.12 -20.63
N THR A 28 5.42 18.93 -21.62
CA THR A 28 5.70 20.37 -21.78
C THR A 28 4.89 21.30 -20.85
N ALA A 29 5.46 22.46 -20.53
CA ALA A 29 5.03 23.45 -19.51
C ALA A 29 3.63 24.11 -19.63
N ILE A 30 2.79 23.69 -20.59
CA ILE A 30 1.43 24.23 -20.78
C ILE A 30 0.39 23.28 -20.16
N GLU A 31 0.62 21.96 -20.24
CA GLU A 31 -0.22 20.94 -19.59
C GLU A 31 -0.15 21.03 -18.06
N THR A 32 0.93 21.64 -17.52
CA THR A 32 1.17 21.80 -16.08
C THR A 32 0.20 22.72 -15.34
N ALA A 33 -0.46 23.68 -16.00
CA ALA A 33 -1.32 24.65 -15.31
C ALA A 33 -2.74 24.11 -15.05
N GLU A 34 -3.31 23.39 -16.01
CA GLU A 34 -4.63 22.74 -15.87
C GLU A 34 -4.54 21.49 -14.98
N THR A 35 -3.42 20.76 -15.03
CA THR A 35 -3.16 19.68 -14.09
C THR A 35 -3.08 20.21 -12.66
N LEU A 36 -2.42 21.35 -12.40
CA LEU A 36 -2.31 21.95 -11.06
C LEU A 36 -3.67 22.23 -10.38
N ALA A 37 -4.69 22.65 -11.14
CA ALA A 37 -6.03 22.89 -10.59
C ALA A 37 -6.75 21.57 -10.24
N HIS A 38 -6.67 20.57 -11.11
CA HIS A 38 -7.16 19.21 -10.83
C HIS A 38 -6.43 18.57 -9.65
N ILE A 39 -5.14 18.86 -9.50
CA ILE A 39 -4.29 18.40 -8.39
C ILE A 39 -4.75 18.98 -7.06
N ALA A 40 -5.10 20.27 -6.99
CA ALA A 40 -5.58 20.90 -5.76
C ALA A 40 -6.91 20.27 -5.28
N GLN A 41 -7.81 19.96 -6.21
CA GLN A 41 -9.09 19.32 -5.89
C GLN A 41 -8.93 17.86 -5.49
N ARG A 42 -8.12 17.08 -6.23
CA ARG A 42 -7.76 15.69 -5.89
C ARG A 42 -7.06 15.61 -4.53
N LYS A 43 -6.15 16.54 -4.24
CA LYS A 43 -5.46 16.63 -2.94
C LYS A 43 -6.46 16.74 -1.79
N LYS A 44 -7.50 17.57 -1.93
CA LYS A 44 -8.51 17.79 -0.88
C LYS A 44 -9.39 16.55 -0.67
N GLU A 45 -9.81 15.88 -1.74
CA GLU A 45 -10.60 14.64 -1.68
C GLU A 45 -9.80 13.47 -1.07
N VAL A 46 -8.56 13.30 -1.54
CA VAL A 46 -7.59 12.34 -1.00
C VAL A 46 -7.35 12.62 0.48
N GLU A 47 -7.17 13.88 0.87
CA GLU A 47 -6.94 14.28 2.26
C GLU A 47 -8.13 13.94 3.16
N THR A 48 -9.37 14.21 2.76
CA THR A 48 -10.57 13.90 3.58
C THR A 48 -10.78 12.40 3.73
N VAL A 49 -10.72 11.64 2.63
CA VAL A 49 -10.95 10.19 2.65
C VAL A 49 -9.81 9.47 3.37
N LEU A 50 -8.56 9.88 3.12
CA LEU A 50 -7.42 9.33 3.85
C LEU A 50 -7.50 9.69 5.32
N LYS A 51 -7.91 10.89 5.74
CA LYS A 51 -8.04 11.25 7.17
C LYS A 51 -8.92 10.25 7.93
N ASP A 52 -10.06 9.87 7.36
CA ASP A 52 -10.97 8.91 8.00
C ASP A 52 -10.40 7.49 8.02
N ILE A 53 -9.80 7.05 6.90
CA ILE A 53 -9.11 5.76 6.81
C ILE A 53 -7.95 5.71 7.81
N ILE A 54 -7.10 6.73 7.82
CA ILE A 54 -5.94 6.90 8.71
C ILE A 54 -6.38 6.89 10.17
N ARG A 55 -7.44 7.61 10.52
CA ARG A 55 -7.96 7.65 11.89
C ARG A 55 -8.43 6.25 12.32
N GLY A 56 -9.22 5.57 11.48
CA GLY A 56 -9.65 4.20 11.74
C GLY A 56 -8.47 3.22 11.82
N MET A 57 -7.47 3.37 10.95
CA MET A 57 -6.23 2.57 10.97
C MET A 57 -5.44 2.80 12.25
N LYS A 58 -5.28 4.05 12.68
CA LYS A 58 -4.60 4.40 13.92
C LYS A 58 -5.30 3.79 15.13
N GLU A 59 -6.61 3.98 15.25
CA GLU A 59 -7.40 3.41 16.33
C GLU A 59 -7.31 1.88 16.35
N GLU A 60 -7.45 1.23 15.19
CA GLU A 60 -7.32 -0.22 15.07
C GLU A 60 -5.90 -0.70 15.44
N ILE A 61 -4.87 0.05 15.02
CA ILE A 61 -3.47 -0.23 15.35
C ILE A 61 -3.23 -0.09 16.85
N ASP A 62 -3.68 1.00 17.47
CA ASP A 62 -3.50 1.24 18.91
C ASP A 62 -4.24 0.16 19.75
N VAL A 63 -5.48 -0.18 19.39
CA VAL A 63 -6.27 -1.24 20.08
C VAL A 63 -5.68 -2.64 19.90
N LYS A 64 -5.21 -2.98 18.69
CA LYS A 64 -4.65 -4.32 18.44
C LYS A 64 -3.20 -4.46 18.91
N SER A 65 -2.44 -3.37 18.93
CA SER A 65 -1.07 -3.38 19.43
C SER A 65 -0.99 -3.58 20.96
N SER A 66 -2.02 -3.17 21.71
CA SER A 66 -2.12 -3.45 23.14
C SER A 66 -2.53 -4.90 23.46
N THR A 67 -3.10 -5.62 22.49
CA THR A 67 -3.61 -6.97 22.70
C THR A 67 -2.80 -8.06 22.01
N PHE A 68 -1.91 -7.73 21.06
CA PHE A 68 -1.09 -8.63 20.21
C PHE A 68 -1.47 -10.12 20.32
N VAL A 69 -2.73 -10.43 20.02
CA VAL A 69 -3.19 -11.81 20.08
C VAL A 69 -2.61 -12.42 18.82
N ARG A 70 -1.77 -13.45 18.97
CA ARG A 70 -1.14 -14.22 17.88
C ARG A 70 -2.13 -14.79 16.85
N THR A 71 -3.43 -14.54 17.03
CA THR A 71 -4.51 -14.81 16.10
C THR A 71 -4.56 -13.74 15.01
N GLY A 72 -3.93 -14.01 13.86
CA GLY A 72 -4.17 -13.22 12.66
C GLY A 72 -5.67 -13.19 12.29
N GLY A 73 -6.09 -12.18 11.54
CA GLY A 73 -7.50 -11.96 11.19
C GLY A 73 -8.10 -13.06 10.32
N ASN A 74 -9.43 -13.01 10.14
CA ASN A 74 -10.14 -13.98 9.32
C ASN A 74 -9.66 -13.96 7.86
N VAL A 75 -9.42 -15.15 7.31
CA VAL A 75 -9.10 -15.35 5.90
C VAL A 75 -10.39 -15.53 5.13
N THR A 76 -10.51 -14.82 4.02
CA THR A 76 -11.45 -15.14 2.96
C THR A 76 -10.70 -15.78 1.82
N ILE A 77 -11.15 -16.98 1.44
CA ILE A 77 -10.61 -17.74 0.31
C ILE A 77 -11.65 -17.63 -0.81
N SER A 78 -11.35 -16.92 -1.89
CA SER A 78 -12.18 -17.01 -3.11
C SER A 78 -12.02 -18.41 -3.71
N ARG A 79 -13.11 -19.09 -4.08
CA ARG A 79 -13.10 -20.52 -4.47
C ARG A 79 -12.83 -20.80 -5.97
N GLY A 80 -12.38 -19.83 -6.77
CA GLY A 80 -12.51 -19.89 -8.24
C GLY A 80 -11.26 -19.91 -9.15
N ARG A 81 -10.00 -19.81 -8.67
CA ARG A 81 -8.80 -19.78 -9.55
C ARG A 81 -7.78 -20.88 -9.24
N ASN A 82 -7.05 -21.38 -10.24
CA ASN A 82 -5.95 -22.36 -10.05
C ASN A 82 -4.85 -21.86 -9.09
N GLU A 83 -4.65 -20.54 -8.99
CA GLU A 83 -3.78 -19.93 -7.97
C GLU A 83 -4.17 -20.30 -6.53
N ASN A 84 -5.45 -20.60 -6.28
CA ASN A 84 -5.92 -21.04 -4.96
C ASN A 84 -5.33 -22.38 -4.53
N VAL A 85 -4.95 -23.23 -5.49
CA VAL A 85 -4.36 -24.54 -5.19
C VAL A 85 -2.86 -24.36 -4.97
N THR A 86 -2.17 -23.68 -5.90
CA THR A 86 -0.72 -23.51 -5.85
C THR A 86 -0.25 -22.63 -4.69
N TYR A 87 -0.96 -21.55 -4.41
CA TYR A 87 -0.56 -20.55 -3.39
C TYR A 87 -1.46 -20.59 -2.15
N ARG A 88 -2.20 -21.69 -1.97
CA ARG A 88 -3.16 -21.88 -0.87
C ARG A 88 -2.60 -21.47 0.49
N HIS A 89 -1.41 -21.97 0.80
CA HIS A 89 -0.74 -21.70 2.08
C HIS A 89 -0.54 -20.21 2.35
N TYR A 90 -0.15 -19.44 1.33
CA TYR A 90 0.09 -18.00 1.46
C TYR A 90 -1.22 -17.20 1.51
N ILE A 91 -2.25 -17.62 0.77
CA ILE A 91 -3.58 -17.01 0.79
C ILE A 91 -4.26 -17.25 2.14
N GLU A 92 -4.14 -18.47 2.68
CA GLU A 92 -4.73 -18.90 3.95
C GLU A 92 -3.95 -18.44 5.19
N ARG A 93 -2.83 -17.73 4.99
CA ARG A 93 -2.07 -17.16 6.09
C ARG A 93 -2.85 -16.02 6.73
N LYS A 94 -3.29 -16.23 7.96
CA LYS A 94 -3.89 -15.20 8.81
C LYS A 94 -2.89 -14.09 9.09
N ILE A 95 -3.19 -12.84 8.76
CA ILE A 95 -2.35 -11.67 9.09
C ILE A 95 -3.10 -10.68 9.99
N PRO A 96 -2.42 -9.98 10.91
CA PRO A 96 -3.03 -8.89 11.66
C PRO A 96 -3.34 -7.71 10.73
N PHE A 97 -4.17 -6.77 11.19
CA PHE A 97 -4.53 -5.55 10.43
C PHE A 97 -5.11 -5.80 9.03
N ARG A 98 -5.67 -6.98 8.77
CA ARG A 98 -6.29 -7.30 7.47
C ARG A 98 -7.40 -6.32 7.06
N PRO A 99 -8.28 -5.81 7.96
CA PRO A 99 -9.27 -4.78 7.60
C PRO A 99 -8.61 -3.48 7.10
N VAL A 100 -7.56 -3.05 7.78
CA VAL A 100 -6.72 -1.90 7.39
C VAL A 100 -6.10 -2.11 6.01
N ILE A 101 -5.43 -3.24 5.79
CA ILE A 101 -4.80 -3.59 4.51
C ILE A 101 -5.85 -3.62 3.40
N SER A 102 -7.00 -4.22 3.66
CA SER A 102 -8.11 -4.31 2.72
C SER A 102 -8.66 -2.94 2.34
N THR A 103 -8.77 -2.02 3.30
CA THR A 103 -9.29 -0.68 3.07
C THR A 103 -8.34 0.13 2.17
N ALA A 104 -7.04 0.10 2.47
CA ALA A 104 -6.02 0.76 1.65
C ALA A 104 -5.98 0.19 0.22
N CYS A 105 -6.01 -1.14 0.08
CA CYS A 105 -5.97 -1.80 -1.22
C CYS A 105 -7.24 -1.57 -2.04
N GLN A 106 -8.42 -1.62 -1.43
CA GLN A 106 -9.67 -1.34 -2.14
C GLN A 106 -9.74 0.12 -2.59
N TRP A 107 -9.26 1.05 -1.77
CA TRP A 107 -9.19 2.45 -2.17
C TRP A 107 -8.25 2.63 -3.36
N ALA A 108 -7.06 2.02 -3.31
CA ALA A 108 -6.11 2.03 -4.41
C ALA A 108 -6.66 1.37 -5.70
N LEU A 109 -7.55 0.39 -5.57
CA LEU A 109 -8.25 -0.20 -6.71
C LEU A 109 -9.30 0.74 -7.31
N LYS A 110 -10.05 1.48 -6.48
CA LYS A 110 -11.12 2.39 -6.90
C LYS A 110 -10.61 3.71 -7.44
N SER A 111 -9.53 4.24 -6.86
CA SER A 111 -8.97 5.55 -7.17
C SER A 111 -7.45 5.47 -7.36
N PRO A 112 -6.95 4.70 -8.33
CA PRO A 112 -5.52 4.61 -8.58
C PRO A 112 -4.97 5.92 -9.13
N ILE A 113 -3.73 6.25 -8.75
CA ILE A 113 -2.93 7.25 -9.45
C ILE A 113 -2.77 6.79 -10.89
N THR A 114 -3.11 7.65 -11.84
CA THR A 114 -3.03 7.36 -13.28
C THR A 114 -1.95 8.25 -13.89
N VAL A 115 -1.15 7.67 -14.79
CA VAL A 115 0.04 8.31 -15.32
C VAL A 115 0.21 8.01 -16.83
N PRO A 116 0.53 9.00 -17.68
CA PRO A 116 0.65 8.81 -19.14
C PRO A 116 1.94 8.09 -19.55
N ARG A 117 1.92 6.83 -20.01
CA ARG A 117 3.14 6.10 -20.43
C ARG A 117 3.29 6.10 -21.94
N ARG A 118 4.46 6.55 -22.41
CA ARG A 118 4.86 6.38 -23.81
C ARG A 118 5.27 4.93 -24.07
N ILE A 119 4.60 4.29 -25.01
CA ILE A 119 4.91 2.95 -25.49
C ILE A 119 5.42 3.10 -26.92
N ARG A 120 6.63 2.61 -27.18
CA ARG A 120 7.20 2.52 -28.52
C ARG A 120 7.00 1.09 -29.00
N LYS A 121 6.18 0.89 -30.03
CA LYS A 121 6.02 -0.42 -30.67
C LYS A 121 6.70 -0.39 -32.03
N LYS A 122 7.72 -1.22 -32.19
CA LYS A 122 8.37 -1.41 -33.49
C LYS A 122 7.52 -2.36 -34.32
N ILE A 123 7.02 -1.88 -35.45
CA ILE A 123 6.33 -2.64 -36.47
C ILE A 123 7.29 -2.74 -37.66
N PRO A 124 7.26 -3.79 -38.52
CA PRO A 124 8.14 -3.82 -39.69
C PRO A 124 7.96 -2.56 -40.54
N GLY A 125 9.02 -1.76 -40.66
CA GLY A 125 9.04 -0.48 -41.39
C GLY A 125 8.91 0.78 -40.53
N ASP A 126 8.20 0.73 -39.39
CA ASP A 126 7.83 1.94 -38.62
C ASP A 126 7.96 1.77 -37.09
N VAL A 127 8.16 2.90 -36.41
CA VAL A 127 8.07 3.00 -34.95
C VAL A 127 6.85 3.85 -34.61
N ILE A 128 5.80 3.21 -34.09
CA ILE A 128 4.64 3.93 -33.58
C ILE A 128 4.90 4.28 -32.12
N GLU A 129 4.85 5.57 -31.81
CA GLU A 129 4.82 6.08 -30.43
C GLU A 129 3.38 6.39 -30.04
N THR A 130 2.92 5.80 -28.95
CA THR A 130 1.59 6.09 -28.41
C THR A 130 1.69 6.34 -26.92
N THR A 131 0.97 7.34 -26.43
CA THR A 131 0.81 7.60 -25.00
C THR A 131 -0.43 6.88 -24.52
N VAL A 132 -0.28 6.01 -23.53
CA VAL A 132 -1.37 5.26 -22.90
C VAL A 132 -1.37 5.55 -21.42
N ASP A 133 -2.52 5.88 -20.86
CA ASP A 133 -2.67 6.08 -19.42
C ASP A 133 -2.58 4.74 -18.67
N ILE A 134 -1.70 4.70 -17.67
CA ILE A 134 -1.47 3.52 -16.83
C ILE A 134 -1.84 3.82 -15.40
N THR A 135 -2.59 2.90 -14.79
CA THR A 135 -2.99 2.98 -13.39
C THR A 135 -1.95 2.34 -12.47
N LEU A 136 -1.42 3.08 -11.50
CA LEU A 136 -0.42 2.64 -10.52
C LEU A 136 -1.08 2.18 -9.20
N LYS A 137 -1.86 1.11 -9.25
CA LYS A 137 -2.62 0.60 -8.09
C LYS A 137 -1.74 0.25 -6.89
N GLN A 138 -0.63 -0.47 -7.13
CA GLN A 138 0.30 -0.86 -6.08
C GLN A 138 0.99 0.34 -5.44
N THR A 139 1.56 1.24 -6.23
CA THR A 139 2.15 2.49 -5.74
C THR A 139 1.15 3.31 -4.93
N THR A 140 -0.11 3.35 -5.38
CA THR A 140 -1.19 4.04 -4.66
C THR A 140 -1.40 3.43 -3.27
N ALA A 141 -1.47 2.10 -3.15
CA ALA A 141 -1.58 1.42 -1.84
C ALA A 141 -0.35 1.66 -0.96
N SER A 142 0.86 1.56 -1.51
CA SER A 142 2.11 1.81 -0.79
C SER A 142 2.16 3.23 -0.22
N LEU A 143 1.71 4.24 -0.97
CA LEU A 143 1.59 5.62 -0.49
C LEU A 143 0.61 5.76 0.68
N VAL A 144 -0.53 5.05 0.65
CA VAL A 144 -1.50 5.07 1.77
C VAL A 144 -0.88 4.50 3.04
N PHE A 145 -0.22 3.35 2.95
CA PHE A 145 0.45 2.74 4.09
C PHE A 145 1.56 3.64 4.64
N GLU A 146 2.37 4.24 3.77
CA GLU A 146 3.45 5.13 4.20
C GLU A 146 2.92 6.40 4.89
N ALA A 147 1.83 6.98 4.39
CA ALA A 147 1.18 8.12 5.02
C ALA A 147 0.66 7.79 6.43
N VAL A 148 0.12 6.59 6.62
CA VAL A 148 -0.35 6.13 7.93
C VAL A 148 0.82 5.89 8.89
N ASP A 149 1.93 5.33 8.40
CA ASP A 149 3.14 5.11 9.19
C ASP A 149 3.75 6.43 9.66
N ASP A 150 3.87 7.43 8.78
CA ASP A 150 4.39 8.75 9.14
C ASP A 150 3.51 9.47 10.19
N LEU A 151 2.18 9.38 10.08
CA LEU A 151 1.25 9.94 11.06
C LEU A 151 1.32 9.25 12.43
N LEU A 152 1.80 8.01 12.45
CA LEU A 152 2.13 7.28 13.67
C LEU A 152 3.59 7.47 14.10
N GLY A 153 4.27 8.50 13.58
CA GLY A 153 5.67 8.78 13.92
C GLY A 153 6.62 7.68 13.48
N TRP A 154 6.31 7.02 12.35
CA TRP A 154 6.99 5.83 11.84
C TRP A 154 6.90 4.60 12.73
N GLN A 155 5.85 4.52 13.56
CA GLN A 155 5.59 3.40 14.47
C GLN A 155 4.35 2.61 14.08
N SER A 156 3.90 2.65 12.82
CA SER A 156 2.92 1.69 12.32
C SER A 156 3.56 0.31 12.24
N PRO A 157 2.82 -0.78 12.53
CA PRO A 157 3.29 -2.13 12.24
C PRO A 157 3.35 -2.41 10.74
N LEU A 158 2.75 -1.58 9.88
CA LEU A 158 2.63 -1.77 8.44
C LEU A 158 3.68 -0.93 7.69
N LYS A 159 4.67 -1.58 7.09
CA LYS A 159 5.78 -0.96 6.35
C LYS A 159 5.63 -1.24 4.85
N ALA A 160 5.41 -0.19 4.06
CA ALA A 160 5.26 -0.32 2.61
C ALA A 160 6.59 -0.37 1.88
N GLU A 161 6.71 -1.35 0.98
CA GLU A 161 7.87 -1.62 0.12
C GLU A 161 9.23 -1.37 0.81
N PRO A 162 9.48 -1.98 2.00
CA PRO A 162 10.78 -1.90 2.63
C PRO A 162 11.81 -2.70 1.84
N ASN A 163 13.01 -2.14 1.66
CA ASN A 163 14.10 -2.83 0.99
C ASN A 163 14.94 -3.61 2.00
N TYR A 164 15.34 -4.81 1.60
CA TYR A 164 16.31 -5.67 2.27
C TYR A 164 17.48 -5.93 1.32
N ASP A 165 18.69 -6.03 1.85
CA ASP A 165 19.81 -6.52 1.08
C ASP A 165 19.57 -7.98 0.65
N GLY A 166 19.72 -8.30 -0.64
CA GLY A 166 19.40 -9.65 -1.13
C GLY A 166 20.40 -10.74 -0.74
N LYS A 167 21.54 -10.40 -0.14
CA LYS A 167 22.55 -11.36 0.34
C LYS A 167 22.54 -11.49 1.85
N THR A 168 22.55 -10.37 2.57
CA THR A 168 22.62 -10.35 4.04
C THR A 168 21.26 -10.34 4.69
N TYR A 169 20.19 -10.03 3.94
CA TYR A 169 18.83 -9.84 4.42
C TYR A 169 18.68 -8.72 5.45
N ALA A 170 19.69 -7.86 5.59
CA ALA A 170 19.62 -6.69 6.47
C ALA A 170 18.58 -5.69 5.95
N ALA A 171 17.75 -5.19 6.86
CA ALA A 171 16.78 -4.16 6.54
C ALA A 171 17.46 -2.82 6.20
N MET A 172 16.99 -2.14 5.15
CA MET A 172 17.49 -0.81 4.80
C MET A 172 16.74 0.26 5.59
N LEU A 173 17.30 0.64 6.74
CA LEU A 173 16.66 1.53 7.71
C LEU A 173 16.87 3.01 7.38
N GLY A 174 15.82 3.80 7.58
CA GLY A 174 15.82 5.26 7.52
C GLY A 174 15.96 5.89 8.90
N GLN A 175 15.53 7.15 9.02
CA GLN A 175 15.45 7.87 10.29
C GLN A 175 13.99 8.30 10.56
N PRO A 176 13.39 7.91 11.71
CA PRO A 176 13.94 7.01 12.74
C PRO A 176 14.16 5.57 12.22
N SER A 177 14.84 4.71 12.96
CA SER A 177 15.20 3.34 12.50
C SER A 177 14.00 2.43 12.20
N THR A 178 12.80 2.78 12.66
CA THR A 178 11.54 2.10 12.31
C THR A 178 11.00 2.48 10.93
N ARG A 179 11.55 3.51 10.29
CA ARG A 179 11.19 3.98 8.96
C ARG A 179 11.97 3.24 7.88
N PRO A 180 11.34 2.81 6.77
CA PRO A 180 12.08 2.31 5.61
C PRO A 180 12.93 3.40 4.94
N LYS A 181 14.17 3.07 4.55
CA LYS A 181 15.02 3.99 3.80
C LYS A 181 14.44 4.24 2.42
N ARG A 182 14.21 5.52 2.10
CA ARG A 182 13.79 5.97 0.77
C ARG A 182 15.01 6.53 0.04
N ILE A 183 15.26 6.03 -1.17
CA ILE A 183 16.44 6.39 -1.97
C ILE A 183 16.14 7.58 -2.87
N SER A 184 14.89 7.70 -3.29
CA SER A 184 14.40 8.80 -4.10
C SER A 184 13.46 9.67 -3.28
N GLU A 185 13.64 10.98 -3.39
CA GLU A 185 12.77 11.98 -2.77
C GLU A 185 11.45 12.16 -3.53
N TYR A 186 11.43 11.75 -4.81
CA TYR A 186 10.30 11.93 -5.72
C TYR A 186 9.48 10.65 -5.88
N PHE A 187 10.15 9.52 -5.94
CA PHE A 187 9.55 8.19 -6.08
C PHE A 187 9.96 7.33 -4.88
N PRO A 188 9.27 7.39 -3.75
CA PRO A 188 9.74 6.76 -2.51
C PRO A 188 10.06 5.27 -2.66
N PHE A 189 9.35 4.57 -3.56
CA PHE A 189 9.50 3.14 -3.80
C PHE A 189 10.41 2.79 -5.00
N TRP A 190 10.90 3.78 -5.75
CA TRP A 190 11.71 3.56 -6.97
C TRP A 190 12.78 4.63 -7.20
N PRO A 191 14.00 4.31 -7.68
CA PRO A 191 14.48 2.98 -8.01
C PRO A 191 14.77 2.14 -6.77
N ARG A 192 14.63 0.83 -6.90
CA ARG A 192 15.10 -0.11 -5.90
C ARG A 192 16.62 -0.30 -6.03
N PRO A 193 17.37 -0.43 -4.92
CA PRO A 193 18.77 -0.84 -4.97
C PRO A 193 18.94 -2.11 -5.80
N ARG A 194 20.03 -2.19 -6.54
CA ARG A 194 20.34 -3.40 -7.30
C ARG A 194 20.54 -4.57 -6.35
N GLY A 195 19.81 -5.66 -6.59
CA GLY A 195 19.90 -6.87 -5.79
C GLY A 195 19.16 -6.81 -4.45
N SER A 196 18.34 -5.77 -4.19
CA SER A 196 17.47 -5.77 -3.03
C SER A 196 16.23 -6.64 -3.23
N LEU A 197 15.65 -7.10 -2.12
CA LEU A 197 14.33 -7.69 -2.06
C LEU A 197 13.38 -6.70 -1.37
N ALA A 198 12.18 -6.53 -1.91
CA ALA A 198 11.14 -5.69 -1.32
C ALA A 198 9.79 -6.40 -1.45
N PRO A 199 9.25 -6.95 -0.35
CA PRO A 199 7.83 -7.29 -0.26
C PRO A 199 6.97 -6.04 -0.41
N ASP A 200 5.77 -6.17 -0.95
CA ASP A 200 4.85 -5.02 -1.11
C ASP A 200 4.52 -4.37 0.24
N LEU A 201 4.34 -5.22 1.27
CA LEU A 201 4.12 -4.79 2.63
C LEU A 201 4.82 -5.74 3.62
N VAL A 202 5.36 -5.19 4.70
CA VAL A 202 5.84 -5.95 5.85
C VAL A 202 5.03 -5.57 7.07
N ILE A 203 4.62 -6.58 7.84
CA ILE A 203 3.97 -6.42 9.13
C ILE A 203 4.98 -6.77 10.22
N VAL A 204 5.33 -5.82 11.08
CA VAL A 204 6.24 -6.05 12.21
C VAL A 204 5.49 -6.46 13.47
N GLU A 205 6.14 -7.28 14.31
CA GLU A 205 5.63 -7.71 15.61
C GLU A 205 5.70 -6.57 16.63
N TYR A 206 6.86 -5.94 16.76
CA TYR A 206 7.07 -4.83 17.67
C TYR A 206 7.21 -3.54 16.87
N ARG A 207 6.14 -2.74 16.83
CA ARG A 207 6.04 -1.52 16.00
C ARG A 207 7.04 -0.41 16.34
N GLN A 208 7.61 -0.46 17.54
CA GLN A 208 8.65 0.46 18.01
C GLN A 208 10.07 -0.02 17.66
N GLN A 209 10.21 -1.22 17.11
CA GLN A 209 11.49 -1.79 16.68
C GLN A 209 11.62 -1.74 15.14
N PRO A 210 12.84 -1.72 14.60
CA PRO A 210 13.08 -1.78 13.16
C PRO A 210 12.46 -3.01 12.50
N PHE A 211 12.17 -2.94 11.20
CA PHE A 211 11.62 -4.06 10.42
C PHE A 211 12.67 -5.10 10.02
N GLU A 212 13.61 -5.39 10.92
CA GLU A 212 14.54 -6.51 10.73
C GLU A 212 13.79 -7.83 10.64
N VAL A 213 14.32 -8.82 9.90
CA VAL A 213 13.66 -10.12 9.67
C VAL A 213 13.23 -10.83 10.96
N SER A 214 13.97 -10.63 12.05
CA SER A 214 13.63 -11.14 13.39
C SER A 214 12.32 -10.54 13.94
N ASN A 215 12.04 -9.27 13.66
CA ASN A 215 10.85 -8.54 14.09
C ASN A 215 9.69 -8.58 13.05
N VAL A 216 9.85 -9.29 11.93
CA VAL A 216 8.78 -9.42 10.93
C VAL A 216 7.80 -10.53 11.34
N PHE A 217 6.52 -10.18 11.45
CA PHE A 217 5.42 -11.13 11.58
C PHE A 217 5.06 -11.75 10.22
N ALA A 218 4.95 -10.90 9.19
CA ALA A 218 4.66 -11.34 7.82
C ALA A 218 5.20 -10.36 6.76
N ALA A 219 5.85 -10.89 5.74
CA ALA A 219 6.00 -10.27 4.43
C ALA A 219 4.76 -10.59 3.58
N VAL A 220 4.12 -9.56 3.05
CA VAL A 220 2.84 -9.66 2.34
C VAL A 220 3.06 -9.23 0.90
N GLU A 221 2.72 -10.11 -0.04
CA GLU A 221 2.58 -9.80 -1.46
C GLU A 221 1.13 -9.39 -1.74
N ILE A 222 0.92 -8.33 -2.51
CA ILE A 222 -0.39 -7.78 -2.85
C ILE A 222 -0.61 -7.87 -4.35
N LYS A 223 -1.62 -8.63 -4.78
CA LYS A 223 -1.98 -8.78 -6.20
C LYS A 223 -3.28 -8.08 -6.53
N PHE A 224 -3.19 -7.06 -7.37
CA PHE A 224 -4.34 -6.37 -7.95
C PHE A 224 -4.91 -7.15 -9.16
N PRO A 225 -6.11 -6.81 -9.64
CA PRO A 225 -6.71 -7.50 -10.79
C PRO A 225 -5.79 -7.44 -12.02
N ASN A 226 -5.69 -8.57 -12.71
CA ASN A 226 -4.81 -8.81 -13.86
C ASN A 226 -3.30 -8.87 -13.55
N ASP A 227 -2.89 -8.87 -12.27
CA ASP A 227 -1.52 -9.23 -11.87
C ASP A 227 -1.47 -10.69 -11.40
N TRP A 228 -0.38 -11.38 -11.73
CA TRP A 228 -0.20 -12.82 -11.48
C TRP A 228 0.90 -13.05 -10.45
N VAL A 229 0.68 -14.03 -9.57
CA VAL A 229 1.70 -14.42 -8.58
C VAL A 229 2.85 -15.15 -9.30
N LYS A 230 4.07 -14.72 -9.03
CA LYS A 230 5.28 -15.39 -9.55
C LYS A 230 5.88 -16.28 -8.47
N GLY A 231 6.00 -17.59 -8.71
CA GLY A 231 6.55 -18.54 -7.75
C GLY A 231 7.94 -18.13 -7.23
N LYS A 232 8.82 -17.66 -8.12
CA LYS A 232 10.15 -17.14 -7.76
C LYS A 232 10.07 -16.00 -6.74
N GLN A 233 9.11 -15.09 -6.86
CA GLN A 233 8.94 -13.98 -5.92
C GLN A 233 8.59 -14.50 -4.52
N MET A 234 7.67 -15.47 -4.45
CA MET A 234 7.30 -16.11 -3.19
C MET A 234 8.49 -16.86 -2.57
N ASP A 235 9.26 -17.60 -3.37
CA ASP A 235 10.47 -18.29 -2.92
C ASP A 235 11.54 -17.32 -2.41
N ASP A 236 11.70 -16.18 -3.08
CA ASP A 236 12.62 -15.13 -2.67
C ASP A 236 12.22 -14.55 -1.30
N TYR A 237 10.92 -14.31 -1.06
CA TYR A 237 10.43 -13.87 0.25
C TYR A 237 10.52 -14.94 1.33
N VAL A 238 10.29 -16.21 1.00
CA VAL A 238 10.53 -17.31 1.95
C VAL A 238 12.00 -17.35 2.35
N ARG A 239 12.94 -17.22 1.40
CA ARG A 239 14.38 -17.18 1.71
C ARG A 239 14.75 -15.96 2.55
N LEU A 240 14.20 -14.79 2.23
CA LEU A 240 14.36 -13.56 3.02
C LEU A 240 13.89 -13.76 4.46
N MET A 241 12.75 -14.44 4.66
CA MET A 241 12.17 -14.71 5.98
C MET A 241 12.79 -15.93 6.68
N ASN A 242 14.10 -16.13 6.53
CA ASN A 242 14.85 -17.26 7.11
C ASN A 242 14.25 -18.64 6.79
N ARG A 243 13.70 -18.80 5.59
CA ARG A 243 13.02 -20.02 5.11
C ARG A 243 11.73 -20.36 5.86
N ASP A 244 11.19 -19.43 6.66
CA ASP A 244 9.90 -19.60 7.32
C ASP A 244 8.75 -19.20 6.39
N LYS A 245 8.08 -20.21 5.82
CA LYS A 245 6.91 -19.99 4.96
C LYS A 245 5.74 -19.34 5.72
N ASN A 246 5.66 -19.49 7.04
CA ASN A 246 4.61 -18.87 7.85
C ASN A 246 4.81 -17.37 8.03
N LYS A 247 5.96 -16.81 7.64
CA LYS A 247 6.17 -15.36 7.57
C LYS A 247 5.84 -14.77 6.21
N VAL A 248 5.26 -15.53 5.28
CA VAL A 248 4.87 -15.02 3.96
C VAL A 248 3.37 -15.14 3.77
N ALA A 249 2.72 -14.08 3.31
CA ALA A 249 1.31 -14.04 3.01
C ALA A 249 1.05 -13.45 1.62
N LEU A 250 -0.07 -13.84 1.03
CA LEU A 250 -0.56 -13.31 -0.25
C LEU A 250 -1.94 -12.70 -0.04
N VAL A 251 -2.14 -11.48 -0.50
CA VAL A 251 -3.42 -10.77 -0.49
C VAL A 251 -3.81 -10.42 -1.92
N ARG A 252 -4.93 -10.95 -2.39
CA ARG A 252 -5.50 -10.62 -3.69
C ARG A 252 -6.61 -9.58 -3.55
N VAL A 253 -6.60 -8.59 -4.42
CA VAL A 253 -7.52 -7.47 -4.40
C VAL A 253 -8.43 -7.58 -5.62
N PRO A 254 -9.77 -7.55 -5.45
CA PRO A 254 -10.52 -7.40 -4.20
C PRO A 254 -10.82 -8.72 -3.46
N GLU A 255 -10.46 -9.88 -4.02
CA GLU A 255 -10.96 -11.20 -3.63
C GLU A 255 -10.74 -11.55 -2.15
N ASP A 256 -9.60 -11.16 -1.60
CA ASP A 256 -9.20 -11.43 -0.22
C ASP A 256 -9.44 -10.21 0.69
N CYS A 257 -9.82 -9.07 0.10
CA CYS A 257 -10.10 -7.81 0.77
C CYS A 257 -11.60 -7.64 1.07
N THR A 258 -12.26 -8.64 1.63
CA THR A 258 -13.70 -8.58 1.94
C THR A 258 -13.94 -7.97 3.31
N GLY A 259 -14.81 -6.96 3.43
CA GLY A 259 -15.19 -6.37 4.72
C GLY A 259 -15.36 -4.84 4.74
N TYR A 260 -14.97 -4.14 3.67
CA TYR A 260 -15.26 -2.72 3.53
C TYR A 260 -16.76 -2.49 3.26
N LYS A 261 -17.49 -2.01 4.28
CA LYS A 261 -18.75 -1.30 4.09
C LYS A 261 -18.40 0.19 4.20
N PRO A 262 -18.42 0.98 3.11
CA PRO A 262 -18.32 2.42 3.26
C PRO A 262 -19.44 2.86 4.20
N GLY A 263 -19.11 3.68 5.20
CA GLY A 263 -20.12 4.26 6.08
C GLY A 263 -21.19 4.91 5.22
N GLN A 264 -22.45 4.49 5.40
CA GLN A 264 -23.58 5.23 4.87
C GLN A 264 -23.44 6.65 5.42
N ALA A 265 -23.19 7.61 4.54
CA ALA A 265 -23.41 9.01 4.85
C ALA A 265 -24.81 9.10 5.45
N GLY A 266 -24.91 9.72 6.63
CA GLY A 266 -26.10 9.70 7.47
C GLY A 266 -27.35 10.02 6.66
N HIS A 267 -28.19 9.01 6.44
CA HIS A 267 -29.60 9.25 6.26
C HIS A 267 -30.16 9.42 7.67
N ASP A 268 -30.55 10.64 7.98
CA ASP A 268 -31.15 11.00 9.25
C ASP A 268 -32.27 10.03 9.63
N LYS A 269 -32.26 9.68 10.92
CA LYS A 269 -33.19 8.76 11.56
C LYS A 269 -34.62 9.26 11.39
N GLY A 270 -35.38 8.60 10.53
CA GLY A 270 -36.84 8.58 10.62
C GLY A 270 -37.23 7.94 11.95
N SER A 271 -37.66 8.77 12.89
CA SER A 271 -38.24 8.42 14.17
C SER A 271 -39.27 7.29 14.05
N SER A 272 -39.04 6.21 14.79
CA SER A 272 -40.01 5.17 15.06
C SER A 272 -41.15 5.72 15.91
N GLY A 273 -42.29 6.03 15.29
CA GLY A 273 -43.57 6.19 15.97
C GLY A 273 -44.12 4.84 16.40
N ARG A 274 -44.31 4.68 17.71
CA ARG A 274 -44.73 3.47 18.42
C ARG A 274 -46.25 3.28 18.29
N ARG A 275 -46.65 2.02 18.05
CA ARG A 275 -47.96 1.38 18.27
C ARG A 275 -49.03 2.19 19.05
N ARG A 276 -50.22 2.27 18.45
CA ARG A 276 -51.46 1.77 19.06
C ARG A 276 -52.19 0.92 18.04
#